data_AF-A0A942BBT1-F1
#
_entry.id   AF-A0A942BBT1-F1
#
_cell.length_a   1.000
_cell.length_b   1.000
_cell.length_c   1.000
_cell.angle_alpha   90.00
_cell.angle_beta   90.00
_cell.angle_gamma   90.00
#
_symmetry.space_group_name_H-M   'P 1'
#
loop_
_entity.id
_entity.type
_entity.pdbx_description
1 polymer ?
#
loop_
_entity_poly.entity_id
_entity_poly.type
_entity_poly.pdbx_seq_one_letter_code
_entity_poly.pdbx_strand_id
1 'polypeptide(L)'
;MLAVLLLVDLIAYPGFFKLTLQDGALVGNVVDILNRAAPVVIISAGMVVVISTGGVDLSVGAVMAIAGAASAFVLKQSEAAKEADG
;
A
#
# COMPACT_ATOMS: atom_id res chain seq x y z
N MET A 1 -11.08 -9.55 -1.87
CA MET A 1 -11.84 -8.33 -1.52
C MET A 1 -12.48 -7.68 -2.74
N LEU A 2 -11.73 -7.36 -3.81
CA LEU A 2 -12.29 -6.76 -5.03
C LEU A 2 -13.48 -7.54 -5.63
N ALA A 3 -13.35 -8.86 -5.78
CA ALA A 3 -14.44 -9.70 -6.30
C ALA A 3 -15.72 -9.64 -5.45
N VAL A 4 -15.58 -9.49 -4.13
CA VAL A 4 -16.74 -9.35 -3.22
C VAL A 4 -17.42 -8.01 -3.44
N LEU A 5 -16.64 -6.92 -3.58
CA LEU A 5 -17.18 -5.59 -3.87
C LEU A 5 -17.94 -5.59 -5.21
N LEU A 6 -17.36 -6.18 -6.27
CA LEU A 6 -18.03 -6.27 -7.57
C LEU A 6 -19.34 -7.09 -7.52
N LEU A 7 -19.40 -8.15 -6.70
CA LEU A 7 -20.63 -8.91 -6.49
C LEU A 7 -21.69 -8.09 -5.75
N VAL A 8 -21.28 -7.31 -4.76
CA VAL A 8 -22.18 -6.39 -4.05
C VAL A 8 -22.70 -5.32 -5.02
N ASP A 9 -21.83 -4.72 -5.83
CA ASP A 9 -22.20 -3.72 -6.83
C ASP A 9 -23.15 -4.30 -7.89
N LEU A 10 -22.94 -5.56 -8.30
CA LEU A 10 -23.83 -6.26 -9.23
C LEU A 10 -25.26 -6.41 -8.68
N ILE A 11 -25.41 -6.74 -7.40
CA ILE A 11 -26.70 -6.98 -6.75
C ILE A 11 -27.37 -5.66 -6.35
N ALA A 12 -26.62 -4.72 -5.78
CA ALA A 12 -27.13 -3.46 -5.28
C ALA A 12 -27.39 -2.43 -6.39
N TYR A 13 -26.61 -2.46 -7.48
CA TYR A 13 -26.69 -1.51 -8.58
C TYR A 13 -26.74 -2.26 -9.94
N PRO A 14 -27.94 -2.61 -10.45
CA PRO A 14 -28.09 -3.39 -11.69
C PRO A 14 -27.63 -2.64 -12.96
N GLY A 15 -27.29 -1.36 -12.84
CA GLY A 15 -26.69 -0.55 -13.90
C GLY A 15 -25.17 -0.40 -13.80
N PHE A 16 -24.51 -0.99 -12.81
CA PHE A 16 -23.11 -0.73 -12.51
C PHE A 16 -22.17 -1.05 -13.69
N PHE A 17 -22.39 -2.20 -14.34
CA PHE A 17 -21.61 -2.66 -15.49
C PHE A 17 -22.11 -2.12 -16.83
N LYS A 18 -23.04 -1.16 -16.85
CA LYS A 18 -23.48 -0.55 -18.10
C LYS A 18 -22.38 0.31 -18.67
N LEU A 19 -22.11 0.07 -19.95
CA LEU A 19 -21.16 0.83 -20.77
C LEU A 19 -21.96 1.51 -21.87
N THR A 20 -21.78 2.81 -22.00
CA THR A 20 -22.43 3.64 -23.02
C THR A 20 -21.35 4.27 -23.88
N LEU A 21 -21.55 4.30 -25.19
CA LEU A 21 -20.67 5.03 -26.09
C LEU A 21 -21.23 6.45 -26.26
N GLN A 22 -20.50 7.46 -25.78
CA GLN A 22 -20.91 8.85 -25.86
C GLN A 22 -19.79 9.66 -26.50
N ASP A 23 -20.10 10.40 -27.56
CA ASP A 23 -19.16 11.23 -28.32
C ASP A 23 -17.87 10.50 -28.77
N GLY A 24 -18.00 9.20 -29.09
CA GLY A 24 -16.90 8.34 -29.51
C GLY A 24 -16.06 7.75 -28.38
N ALA A 25 -16.34 8.07 -27.12
CA ALA A 25 -15.68 7.50 -25.94
C ALA A 25 -16.59 6.49 -25.23
N LEU A 26 -16.01 5.38 -24.74
CA LEU A 26 -16.73 4.49 -23.83
C LEU A 26 -16.80 5.14 -22.45
N VAL A 27 -18.00 5.23 -21.90
CA VAL A 27 -18.28 5.85 -20.61
C VAL A 27 -19.13 4.89 -19.77
N GLY A 28 -18.90 4.92 -18.46
CA GLY A 28 -19.57 4.05 -17.51
C GLY A 28 -18.68 3.79 -16.29
N ASN A 29 -19.28 3.36 -15.19
CA ASN A 29 -18.59 3.23 -13.91
C ASN A 29 -17.31 2.36 -14.00
N VAL A 30 -17.35 1.30 -14.80
CA VAL A 30 -16.19 0.43 -15.02
C VAL A 30 -15.05 1.17 -15.71
N VAL A 31 -15.35 1.97 -16.74
CA VAL A 31 -14.32 2.76 -17.45
C VAL A 31 -13.76 3.85 -16.56
N ASP A 32 -14.60 4.52 -15.77
CA ASP A 32 -14.16 5.54 -14.83
C ASP A 32 -13.25 4.98 -13.74
N ILE A 33 -13.56 3.78 -13.21
CA ILE A 33 -12.71 3.07 -12.24
C ILE A 33 -11.37 2.71 -12.88
N LEU A 34 -11.36 2.18 -14.11
CA LEU A 34 -10.13 1.85 -14.82
C LEU A 34 -9.26 3.09 -15.09
N ASN A 35 -9.87 4.20 -15.51
CA ASN A 35 -9.18 5.46 -15.74
C ASN A 35 -8.58 6.04 -14.45
N ARG A 36 -9.30 5.94 -13.33
CA ARG A 36 -8.79 6.34 -12.01
C ARG A 36 -7.71 5.40 -11.48
N ALA A 37 -7.76 4.12 -11.85
CA ALA A 37 -6.75 3.14 -11.50
C ALA A 37 -5.47 3.27 -12.35
N ALA A 38 -5.55 3.83 -13.56
CA ALA A 38 -4.43 3.89 -14.49
C ALA A 38 -3.15 4.54 -13.90
N PRO A 39 -3.20 5.72 -13.22
CA PRO A 39 -2.01 6.28 -12.59
C PRO A 39 -1.40 5.35 -11.53
N VAL A 40 -2.25 4.73 -10.71
CA VAL A 40 -1.82 3.81 -9.65
C VAL A 40 -1.15 2.57 -10.24
N VAL A 41 -1.72 1.99 -11.30
CA VAL A 41 -1.15 0.83 -11.99
C VAL A 41 0.21 1.17 -12.57
N ILE A 42 0.34 2.30 -13.28
CA ILE A 42 1.61 2.73 -13.88
C ILE A 42 2.68 2.93 -12.80
N ILE A 43 2.35 3.64 -11.72
CA ILE A 43 3.29 3.86 -10.60
C ILE A 43 3.67 2.53 -9.95
N SER A 44 2.69 1.68 -9.66
CA SER A 44 2.94 0.40 -9.01
C SER A 44 3.83 -0.52 -9.85
N ALA A 45 3.63 -0.54 -11.18
CA ALA A 45 4.49 -1.29 -12.09
C ALA A 45 5.93 -0.75 -12.08
N GLY A 46 6.10 0.57 -12.10
CA GLY A 46 7.42 1.19 -11.96
C GLY A 46 8.10 0.85 -10.62
N MET A 47 7.34 0.92 -9.52
CA MET A 47 7.84 0.59 -8.19
C MET A 47 8.21 -0.89 -8.07
N VAL A 48 7.45 -1.81 -8.69
CA VAL A 48 7.81 -3.23 -8.73
C VAL A 48 9.16 -3.44 -9.39
N VAL A 49 9.42 -2.79 -10.53
CA VAL A 49 10.72 -2.87 -11.20
C VAL A 49 11.82 -2.37 -10.26
N VAL A 50 11.66 -1.18 -9.67
CA VAL A 50 12.66 -0.57 -8.77
C VAL A 50 12.95 -1.44 -7.54
N ILE A 51 11.92 -2.03 -6.93
CA ILE A 51 12.10 -2.92 -5.77
C ILE A 51 12.77 -4.22 -6.23
N SER A 52 12.33 -4.80 -7.35
CA SER A 52 12.88 -6.07 -7.86
C SER A 52 14.34 -5.97 -8.30
N THR A 53 14.78 -4.80 -8.78
CA THR A 53 16.17 -4.55 -9.19
C THR A 53 17.05 -4.06 -8.04
N GLY A 54 16.51 -3.95 -6.82
CA GLY A 54 17.25 -3.49 -5.64
C GLY A 54 17.52 -1.98 -5.62
N GLY A 55 16.77 -1.19 -6.40
CA GLY A 55 16.89 0.28 -6.41
C GLY A 55 16.32 0.97 -5.18
N VAL A 56 15.46 0.30 -4.40
CA VAL A 56 14.96 0.78 -3.10
C VAL A 56 15.31 -0.26 -2.05
N ASP A 57 16.28 0.08 -1.19
CA ASP A 57 16.67 -0.80 -0.09
C ASP A 57 15.70 -0.65 1.09
N LEU A 58 14.81 -1.62 1.23
CA LEU A 58 13.90 -1.72 2.37
C LEU A 58 14.62 -2.22 3.64
N SER A 59 15.81 -2.82 3.50
CA SER A 59 16.55 -3.48 4.58
C SER A 59 17.19 -2.50 5.55
N VAL A 60 17.82 -1.41 5.08
CA VAL A 60 18.45 -0.41 5.96
C VAL A 60 17.47 0.19 6.98
N GLY A 61 16.19 0.37 6.60
CA GLY A 61 15.15 0.81 7.52
C GLY A 61 14.87 -0.19 8.65
N ALA A 62 14.84 -1.49 8.34
CA ALA A 62 14.68 -2.55 9.33
C ALA A 62 15.88 -2.64 10.28
N VAL A 63 17.10 -2.54 9.75
CA VAL A 63 18.33 -2.53 10.56
C VAL A 63 18.37 -1.31 11.48
N MET A 64 18.02 -0.12 10.97
CA MET A 64 17.99 1.11 11.75
C MET A 64 16.96 1.05 12.89
N ALA A 65 15.79 0.45 12.64
CA ALA A 65 14.78 0.24 13.68
C ALA A 65 15.25 -0.72 14.79
N ILE A 66 15.87 -1.85 14.41
CA ILE A 66 16.41 -2.82 15.36
C ILE A 66 17.54 -2.21 16.19
N ALA A 67 18.45 -1.48 15.55
CA ALA A 67 19.54 -0.79 16.23
C ALA A 67 18.99 0.23 17.25
N GLY A 68 18.01 1.04 16.86
CA GLY A 68 17.35 1.98 17.77
C GLY A 68 16.67 1.29 18.96
N ALA A 69 15.96 0.19 18.72
CA ALA A 69 15.33 -0.60 19.79
C ALA A 69 16.36 -1.21 20.74
N ALA A 70 17.47 -1.74 20.21
CA ALA A 70 18.57 -2.30 21.00
C ALA A 70 19.24 -1.23 21.88
N SER A 71 19.51 -0.05 21.33
CA SER A 71 20.06 1.08 22.09
C SER A 71 19.14 1.50 23.23
N ALA A 72 17.84 1.63 22.97
CA ALA A 72 16.86 1.98 24.00
C ALA A 72 16.79 0.92 25.12
N PHE A 73 16.88 -0.37 24.77
CA PHE A 73 16.89 -1.47 25.74
C PHE A 73 18.10 -1.42 26.68
N VAL A 74 19.29 -1.17 26.12
CA VAL A 74 20.54 -1.06 26.91
C VAL A 74 20.48 0.13 27.87
N LEU A 75 20.01 1.29 27.40
CA LEU A 75 19.86 2.47 28.24
C LEU A 75 18.91 2.21 29.41
N LYS A 76 17.74 1.61 29.13
CA LYS A 76 16.76 1.26 30.17
C LYS A 76 17.34 0.28 31.21
N GLN A 77 18.13 -0.69 30.77
CA GLN A 77 18.81 -1.60 31.69
C GLN A 77 19.85 -0.87 32.55
N SER A 78 20.58 0.07 31.97
CA SER A 78 21.57 0.88 32.71
C SER A 78 20.91 1.77 33.76
N GLU A 79 19.73 2.33 33.48
CA GLU A 79 18.94 3.11 34.44
C GLU A 79 18.43 2.23 35.59
N ALA A 80 17.88 1.05 35.28
CA ALA A 80 17.41 0.10 36.28
C ALA A 80 18.55 -0.44 37.17
N ALA A 81 19.73 -0.66 36.60
CA ALA A 81 20.92 -1.06 37.37
C ALA A 81 21.42 0.08 38.29
N LYS A 82 21.21 1.34 37.90
CA LYS A 82 21.60 2.51 38.70
C LYS A 82 20.66 2.79 39.86
N GLU A 83 19.38 2.45 39.74
CA GLU A 83 18.39 2.52 40.84
C GLU A 83 18.54 1.40 41.87
N ALA A 84 19.09 0.24 41.49
CA ALA A 84 19.28 -0.89 42.41
C ALA A 84 20.54 -0.79 43.30
N ASP A 85 21.47 0.11 42.97
CA ASP A 85 22.73 0.36 43.70
C ASP A 85 22.65 1.62 44.59
N GLY A 86 21.48 2.27 44.67
CA GLY A 86 21.22 3.52 45.40
C GLY A 86 20.36 3.36 46.65
#